data_AF-A0A3M3FJM6-F1
#
_entry.id   AF-A0A3M3FJM6-F1
#
_cell.length_a   1.000
_cell.length_b   1.000
_cell.length_c   1.000
_cell.angle_alpha   90.00
_cell.angle_beta   90.00
_cell.angle_gamma   90.00
#
_symmetry.space_group_name_H-M   'P 1'
#
loop_
_entity.id
_entity.type
_entity.pdbx_description
1 polymer ?
#
loop_
_entity_poly.entity_id
_entity_poly.type
_entity_poly.pdbx_seq_one_letter_code
_entity_poly.pdbx_strand_id
1 'polypeptide(L)' 'MLEAKTVELQIRAAETGVGIALLPSFAVGANSRLCRVELSAPLEVDVWLGVHEDLRAVASIQAAMNYVESCYR' A
#
# COMPACT_ATOMS: atom_id res chain seq x y z
N MET A 1 -13.00 7.08 -17.12
CA MET A 1 -12.07 6.67 -16.05
C MET A 1 -12.16 7.74 -14.97
N LEU A 2 -12.45 7.38 -13.72
CA LEU A 2 -12.42 8.37 -12.62
C LEU A 2 -10.96 8.63 -12.27
N GLU A 3 -10.50 9.86 -12.44
CA GLU A 3 -9.17 10.28 -12.00
C GLU A 3 -9.26 10.92 -10.62
N ALA A 4 -8.81 10.19 -9.61
CA ALA A 4 -8.69 10.68 -8.25
C ALA A 4 -7.22 10.77 -7.85
N LYS A 5 -6.83 11.89 -7.23
CA LYS A 5 -5.44 12.20 -6.86
C LYS A 5 -4.93 11.42 -5.65
N THR A 6 -5.79 10.66 -4.97
CA THR A 6 -5.45 9.90 -3.76
C THR A 6 -6.07 8.51 -3.81
N VAL A 7 -5.39 7.55 -3.17
CA VAL A 7 -5.87 6.17 -3.04
C VAL A 7 -7.17 6.12 -2.24
N GLU A 8 -7.31 6.93 -1.18
CA GLU A 8 -8.54 6.98 -0.35
C GLU A 8 -9.78 7.31 -1.18
N LEU A 9 -9.70 8.28 -2.08
CA LEU A 9 -10.83 8.63 -2.95
C LEU A 9 -11.18 7.51 -3.93
N GLN A 10 -10.18 6.79 -4.44
CA GLN A 10 -10.40 5.63 -5.30
C GLN A 10 -11.07 4.48 -4.54
N ILE A 11 -10.66 4.24 -3.28
CA ILE A 11 -11.32 3.27 -2.40
C ILE A 11 -12.79 3.65 -2.21
N ARG A 12 -13.09 4.89 -1.80
CA ARG A 12 -14.47 5.34 -1.57
C ARG A 12 -15.35 5.24 -2.81
N ALA A 13 -14.80 5.56 -3.99
CA ALA A 13 -15.53 5.42 -5.25
C ALA A 13 -15.85 3.95 -5.56
N ALA A 14 -14.89 3.04 -5.37
CA ALA A 14 -15.11 1.61 -5.56
C ALA A 14 -16.13 1.04 -4.55
N GLU A 15 -16.03 1.44 -3.27
CA GLU A 15 -16.97 1.01 -2.21
C GLU A 15 -18.41 1.42 -2.47
N THR A 16 -18.62 2.52 -3.19
CA THR A 16 -19.95 3.06 -3.53
C THR A 16 -20.48 2.53 -4.86
N GLY A 17 -19.76 1.60 -5.50
CA GLY A 17 -20.20 0.96 -6.74
C GLY A 17 -20.04 1.82 -7.99
N VAL A 18 -19.21 2.89 -7.93
CA VAL A 18 -18.93 3.75 -9.10
C VAL A 18 -18.22 2.97 -10.22
N GLY A 19 -17.50 1.89 -9.88
CA GLY A 19 -16.88 1.01 -10.87
C GLY A 19 -15.75 0.16 -10.28
N ILE A 20 -14.84 -0.26 -11.16
CA ILE A 20 -13.65 -1.05 -10.83
C ILE A 20 -12.46 -0.10 -10.63
N ALA A 21 -11.63 -0.36 -9.62
CA ALA A 21 -10.41 0.38 -9.34
C ALA A 21 -9.25 -0.58 -9.08
N LEU A 22 -8.03 -0.15 -9.43
CA LEU A 22 -6.79 -0.83 -9.08
C LEU A 22 -6.29 -0.26 -7.76
N LEU A 23 -6.33 -1.04 -6.68
CA LEU A 23 -6.08 -0.57 -5.32
C LEU A 23 -4.94 -1.38 -4.67
N PRO A 24 -4.09 -0.75 -3.82
CA PRO A 24 -3.07 -1.48 -3.08
C PRO A 24 -3.72 -2.51 -2.16
N SER A 25 -3.25 -3.76 -2.22
CA SER A 25 -3.84 -4.89 -1.47
C SER A 25 -3.87 -4.64 0.04
N PHE A 26 -2.83 -4.03 0.60
CA PHE A 26 -2.73 -3.70 2.02
C PHE A 26 -3.77 -2.66 2.48
N ALA A 27 -4.30 -1.83 1.57
CA ALA A 27 -5.29 -0.82 1.91
C ALA A 27 -6.73 -1.36 1.92
N VAL A 28 -6.97 -2.54 1.34
CA VAL A 28 -8.32 -3.08 1.09
C VAL A 28 -8.55 -4.49 1.65
N GLY A 29 -7.54 -5.11 2.27
CA GLY A 29 -7.50 -6.56 2.55
C GLY A 29 -8.69 -7.16 3.32
N ALA A 30 -9.38 -6.39 4.17
CA ALA A 30 -10.55 -6.86 4.92
C ALA A 30 -11.86 -6.10 4.57
N ASN A 31 -11.90 -5.40 3.44
CA ASN A 31 -13.03 -4.55 3.10
C ASN A 31 -14.22 -5.37 2.58
N SER A 32 -15.26 -5.53 3.41
CA SER A 32 -16.47 -6.29 3.08
C SER A 32 -17.34 -5.66 1.98
N ARG A 33 -17.09 -4.41 1.61
CA ARG A 33 -17.80 -3.70 0.52
C ARG A 33 -17.12 -3.81 -0.84
N LEU A 34 -15.97 -4.47 -0.89
CA LEU A 34 -15.21 -4.67 -2.12
C LEU A 34 -15.16 -6.16 -2.46
N CYS A 35 -15.18 -6.45 -3.76
CA CYS A 35 -14.93 -7.78 -4.29
C CYS A 35 -13.66 -7.73 -5.13
N ARG A 36 -12.75 -8.67 -4.92
CA ARG A 36 -11.53 -8.78 -5.72
C ARG A 36 -11.88 -9.29 -7.12
N VAL A 37 -11.43 -8.59 -8.13
CA VAL A 37 -11.47 -9.04 -9.53
C VAL A 37 -10.09 -9.59 -9.87
N GLU A 38 -10.03 -10.83 -10.34
CA GLU A 38 -8.76 -11.45 -10.72
C GLU A 38 -8.20 -10.81 -11.99
N LEU A 39 -6.89 -10.54 -11.95
CA LEU A 39 -6.13 -10.01 -13.08
C LEU A 39 -5.41 -11.16 -13.77
N SER A 40 -5.27 -11.08 -15.10
CA SER A 40 -4.49 -12.06 -15.86
C SER A 40 -3.01 -12.09 -15.47
N ALA A 41 -2.49 -10.98 -14.94
CA ALA A 41 -1.18 -10.88 -14.31
C ALA A 41 -1.26 -9.94 -13.09
N PRO A 42 -0.60 -10.25 -11.96
CA PRO A 42 -0.53 -9.35 -10.83
C PRO A 42 0.24 -8.08 -11.20
N LEU A 43 -0.20 -6.93 -10.69
CA LEU A 43 0.62 -5.71 -10.68
C LEU A 43 1.35 -5.63 -9.34
N GLU A 44 2.67 -5.63 -9.41
CA GLU A 44 3.55 -5.48 -8.25
C GLU A 44 4.20 -4.10 -8.24
N VAL A 45 4.37 -3.56 -7.04
CA VAL A 45 5.00 -2.25 -6.82
C VAL A 45 5.99 -2.42 -5.67
N ASP A 46 7.26 -2.10 -5.93
CA ASP A 46 8.29 -2.13 -4.90
C ASP A 46 8.10 -0.97 -3.91
N VAL A 47 8.08 -1.30 -2.62
CA VAL A 47 8.03 -0.32 -1.52
C VAL A 47 9.38 -0.32 -0.81
N TRP A 48 10.03 0.83 -0.77
CA TRP A 48 11.38 0.99 -0.22
C TRP A 48 11.37 1.76 1.10
N LEU A 49 12.13 1.27 2.09
CA LEU A 49 12.42 2.02 3.31
C LEU A 49 13.71 2.83 3.12
N GLY A 50 13.55 4.13 2.86
CA GLY A 50 14.67 5.06 2.69
C GLY A 50 15.09 5.73 4.00
N VAL A 51 16.39 5.80 4.26
CA VAL A 51 17.00 6.53 5.39
C VAL A 51 18.19 7.31 4.88
N HIS A 52 18.36 8.56 5.31
CA HIS A 52 19.53 9.38 4.98
C HIS A 52 20.82 8.69 5.47
N GLU A 53 21.88 8.70 4.65
CA GLU A 53 23.13 7.97 4.93
C GLU A 53 23.70 8.30 6.31
N ASP A 54 23.81 9.58 6.64
CA ASP A 54 24.31 10.06 7.94
C ASP A 54 23.52 9.55 9.15
N LEU A 55 22.25 9.20 8.97
CA LEU A 55 21.36 8.75 10.04
C LEU A 55 21.32 7.22 10.17
N ARG A 56 21.82 6.48 9.17
CA ARG A 56 21.79 5.01 9.15
C ARG A 56 22.53 4.38 10.33
N ALA A 57 23.57 5.04 10.84
CA ALA A 57 24.35 4.56 11.97
C ALA A 57 23.75 4.92 13.35
N VAL A 58 22.72 5.76 13.41
CA VAL A 58 22.09 6.17 14.67
C VAL A 58 21.30 5.01 15.24
N ALA A 59 21.55 4.65 16.51
CA ALA A 59 20.98 3.47 17.16
C ALA A 59 19.44 3.43 17.13
N SER A 60 18.78 4.56 17.36
CA SER A 60 17.30 4.64 17.30
C SER A 60 16.75 4.40 15.89
N ILE A 61 17.48 4.84 14.87
CA ILE A 61 17.12 4.63 13.46
C ILE A 61 17.29 3.15 13.09
N GLN A 62 18.39 2.53 13.49
CA GLN A 62 18.59 1.08 13.30
C GLN A 62 17.51 0.26 13.99
N ALA A 63 17.13 0.63 15.22
CA ALA A 63 16.05 -0.04 15.93
C ALA A 63 14.72 0.06 15.18
N ALA A 64 14.38 1.23 14.66
CA ALA A 64 13.18 1.42 13.83
C ALA A 64 13.25 0.62 12.51
N MET A 65 14.39 0.65 11.81
CA MET A 65 14.60 -0.12 10.58
C MET A 65 14.43 -1.63 10.82
N ASN A 66 15.08 -2.17 11.84
CA ASN A 66 15.00 -3.58 12.20
C ASN A 66 13.56 -3.97 12.59
N TYR A 67 12.85 -3.08 13.30
CA TYR A 67 11.44 -3.30 13.62
C TYR A 67 10.58 -3.37 12.37
N VAL A 68 10.69 -2.40 11.46
CA VAL A 68 9.93 -2.39 10.21
C VAL A 68 10.25 -3.65 9.40
N GLU A 69 11.53 -4.04 9.28
CA GLU A 69 11.92 -5.29 8.60
C GLU A 69 11.24 -6.51 9.24
N SER A 70 11.16 -6.56 10.58
CA SER A 70 10.52 -7.68 11.28
C SER A 70 9.02 -7.81 11.04
N CYS A 71 8.34 -6.73 10.64
CA CYS A 71 6.91 -6.76 10.30
C CYS A 71 6.63 -7.45 8.96
N TYR A 72 7.65 -7.64 8.11
CA TYR A 72 7.51 -8.18 6.75
C TYR A 72 8.31 -9.47 6.52
N ARG A 73 8.92 -10.05 7.56
CA ARG A 73 9.46 -11.42 7.56
C ARG A 73 8.39 -12.42 7.96
#